data_AF-A0AAU6QHD3-F1
#
_entry.id   AF-A0AAU6QHD3-F1
#
_cell.length_a   1.000
_cell.length_b   1.000
_cell.length_c   1.000
_cell.angle_alpha   90.00
_cell.angle_beta   90.00
_cell.angle_gamma   90.00
#
_symmetry.space_group_name_H-M   'P 1'
#
loop_
_entity.id
_entity.type
_entity.pdbx_description
1 polymer ?
#
loop_
_entity_poly.entity_id
_entity_poly.type
_entity_poly.pdbx_seq_one_letter_code
_entity_poly.pdbx_strand_id
1 'polypeptide(L)'
;MNTSKAAVCLIGVILSAACLADANKEMKPAKMKCEDFIAMDDVYKPQMVYWMDGYNNKGKLQSEDVVVVGQEETVTALIEECKKTPKQSFAKKVKSFFAHAKAPISKTYAHE
;
A
#
# COMPACT_ATOMS: atom_id res chain seq x y z
N MET A 1 -69.35 -14.81 8.70
CA MET A 1 -68.58 -16.07 8.65
C MET A 1 -67.35 -15.80 7.79
N ASN A 2 -66.25 -15.39 8.45
CA ASN A 2 -64.97 -16.13 8.53
C ASN A 2 -64.31 -16.35 7.15
N THR A 3 -63.04 -16.02 6.88
CA THR A 3 -61.90 -15.61 7.72
C THR A 3 -60.75 -15.23 6.77
N SER A 4 -60.01 -14.18 7.12
CA SER A 4 -58.69 -13.83 6.58
C SER A 4 -57.70 -15.00 6.68
N LYS A 5 -56.85 -15.16 5.66
CA LYS A 5 -55.52 -15.77 5.81
C LYS A 5 -54.50 -14.90 5.09
N ALA A 6 -53.86 -14.03 5.85
CA ALA A 6 -52.65 -13.34 5.44
C ALA A 6 -51.54 -14.39 5.28
N ALA A 7 -50.98 -14.49 4.07
CA ALA A 7 -49.77 -15.26 3.83
C ALA A 7 -48.57 -14.43 4.32
N VAL A 8 -47.99 -14.84 5.43
CA VAL A 8 -46.76 -14.26 5.99
C VAL A 8 -45.58 -14.72 5.15
N CYS A 9 -44.97 -13.80 4.39
CA CYS A 9 -43.65 -14.02 3.78
C CYS A 9 -42.57 -13.98 4.86
N LEU A 10 -42.26 -15.15 5.44
CA LEU A 10 -41.01 -15.34 6.19
C LEU A 10 -39.87 -15.56 5.18
N ILE A 11 -39.37 -14.47 4.61
CA ILE A 11 -38.08 -14.45 3.93
C ILE A 11 -37.04 -14.37 5.06
N GLY A 12 -36.51 -15.53 5.43
CA GLY A 12 -35.38 -15.62 6.34
C GLY A 12 -34.22 -14.83 5.76
N VAL A 13 -33.86 -13.74 6.43
CA VAL A 13 -32.69 -12.94 6.10
C VAL A 13 -31.46 -13.84 6.31
N ILE A 14 -30.89 -14.22 5.18
CA ILE A 14 -29.57 -14.81 5.00
C ILE A 14 -28.53 -13.99 5.77
N LEU A 15 -28.18 -14.46 6.97
CA LEU A 15 -26.93 -14.07 7.62
C LEU A 15 -25.80 -14.77 6.86
N SER A 16 -25.36 -14.15 5.77
CA SER A 16 -24.10 -14.46 5.13
C SER A 16 -23.02 -14.27 6.18
N ALA A 17 -22.51 -15.37 6.74
CA ALA A 17 -21.31 -15.37 7.55
C ALA A 17 -20.26 -14.58 6.76
N ALA A 18 -19.82 -13.46 7.34
CA ALA A 18 -18.77 -12.64 6.81
C ALA A 18 -17.62 -13.54 6.37
N CYS A 19 -17.19 -13.39 5.12
CA CYS A 19 -15.96 -13.98 4.62
C CYS A 19 -14.87 -13.69 5.66
N LEU A 20 -14.37 -14.73 6.32
CA LEU A 20 -13.13 -14.67 7.05
C LEU A 20 -12.09 -14.23 6.01
N ALA A 21 -11.63 -12.99 6.10
CA ALA A 21 -10.59 -12.48 5.24
C ALA A 21 -9.37 -13.40 5.37
N ASP A 22 -8.97 -14.03 4.26
CA ASP A 22 -7.80 -14.89 4.17
C ASP A 22 -6.57 -14.11 4.66
N ALA A 23 -6.08 -14.47 5.86
CA ALA A 23 -5.07 -13.73 6.58
C ALA A 23 -3.64 -13.89 6.02
N ASN A 24 -3.46 -14.55 4.86
CA ASN A 24 -2.15 -14.68 4.21
C ASN A 24 -2.30 -14.67 2.70
N LYS A 25 -2.65 -13.51 2.13
CA LYS A 25 -2.54 -13.33 0.67
C LYS A 25 -1.07 -13.19 0.31
N GLU A 26 -0.47 -14.25 -0.25
CA GLU A 26 0.85 -14.18 -0.86
C GLU A 26 0.85 -13.10 -1.95
N MET A 27 1.62 -12.04 -1.73
CA MET A 27 1.83 -10.97 -2.70
C MET A 27 3.22 -11.08 -3.30
N LYS A 28 3.36 -10.70 -4.57
CA LYS A 28 4.65 -10.53 -5.25
C LYS A 28 4.92 -9.04 -5.41
N PRO A 29 5.51 -8.35 -4.42
CA PRO A 29 5.57 -6.89 -4.44
C PRO A 29 6.29 -6.33 -5.67
N ALA A 30 7.29 -7.05 -6.18
CA ALA A 30 8.03 -6.67 -7.38
C ALA A 30 7.16 -6.57 -8.65
N LYS A 31 5.99 -7.23 -8.67
CA LYS A 31 5.03 -7.21 -9.79
C LYS A 31 3.86 -6.27 -9.57
N MET A 32 3.83 -5.61 -8.41
CA MET A 32 2.72 -4.79 -7.97
C MET A 32 2.58 -3.51 -8.79
N LYS A 33 1.33 -3.09 -9.01
CA LYS A 33 1.00 -1.77 -9.56
C LYS A 33 0.78 -0.76 -8.43
N CYS A 34 0.78 0.52 -8.75
CA CYS A 34 0.46 1.58 -7.77
C CYS A 34 -0.93 1.39 -7.14
N GLU A 35 -1.93 0.93 -7.90
CA GLU A 35 -3.27 0.66 -7.37
C GLU A 35 -3.30 -0.45 -6.30
N ASP A 36 -2.52 -1.51 -6.50
CA ASP A 36 -2.39 -2.59 -5.53
C ASP A 36 -1.76 -2.09 -4.21
N PHE A 37 -0.75 -1.21 -4.30
CA PHE A 37 -0.12 -0.57 -3.14
C PHE A 37 -1.10 0.35 -2.39
N ILE A 38 -1.89 1.15 -3.12
CA ILE A 38 -2.88 2.05 -2.51
C ILE A 38 -3.96 1.25 -1.76
N ALA A 39 -4.34 0.08 -2.28
CA ALA A 39 -5.32 -0.80 -1.68
C ALA A 39 -4.84 -1.56 -0.43
N MET A 40 -3.55 -1.48 -0.09
CA MET A 40 -3.03 -2.03 1.17
C MET A 40 -3.58 -1.28 2.38
N ASP A 41 -3.63 -1.95 3.52
CA ASP A 41 -3.83 -1.28 4.80
C ASP A 41 -2.70 -0.27 5.03
N ASP A 42 -3.07 0.91 5.51
CA ASP A 42 -2.14 2.03 5.75
C ASP A 42 -1.01 1.62 6.70
N VAL A 43 -1.28 0.72 7.65
CA VAL A 43 -0.27 0.24 8.61
C VAL A 43 0.86 -0.55 7.94
N TYR A 44 0.64 -1.09 6.74
CA TYR A 44 1.64 -1.88 5.99
C TYR A 44 2.33 -1.11 4.86
N LYS A 45 1.81 0.07 4.50
CA LYS A 45 2.36 0.88 3.40
C LYS A 45 3.81 1.30 3.65
N PRO A 46 4.19 1.81 4.84
CA PRO A 46 5.59 2.19 5.10
C PRO A 46 6.56 1.03 4.90
N GLN A 47 6.27 -0.13 5.47
CA GLN A 47 7.10 -1.34 5.38
C GLN A 47 7.24 -1.79 3.93
N MET A 48 6.18 -1.66 3.13
CA MET A 48 6.21 -2.02 1.72
C MET A 48 7.06 -1.09 0.87
N VAL A 49 7.05 0.21 1.18
CA VAL A 49 7.94 1.19 0.54
C VAL A 49 9.41 0.86 0.84
N TYR A 50 9.76 0.66 2.11
CA TYR A 50 11.14 0.34 2.51
C TYR A 50 11.61 -1.01 1.96
N TRP A 51 10.75 -2.03 1.96
CA TRP A 51 11.07 -3.31 1.34
C TRP A 51 11.36 -3.14 -0.16
N MET A 52 10.54 -2.35 -0.86
CA MET A 52 10.70 -2.13 -2.29
C MET A 52 11.95 -1.32 -2.63
N ASP A 53 12.31 -0.36 -1.79
CA ASP A 53 13.56 0.39 -1.95
C ASP A 53 14.79 -0.54 -1.82
N GLY A 54 14.83 -1.37 -0.77
CA GLY A 54 15.87 -2.40 -0.62
C GLY A 54 15.92 -3.39 -1.78
N TYR A 55 14.76 -3.82 -2.28
CA TYR A 55 14.64 -4.69 -3.46
C TYR A 55 15.21 -4.02 -4.72
N ASN A 56 14.91 -2.75 -4.95
CA ASN A 56 15.41 -1.97 -6.09
C ASN A 56 16.93 -1.80 -6.04
N ASN A 57 17.49 -1.63 -4.84
CA ASN A 57 18.92 -1.59 -4.62
C ASN A 57 19.59 -2.98 -4.66
N LYS A 58 18.83 -4.05 -4.86
CA LYS A 58 19.31 -5.44 -4.90
C LYS A 58 20.14 -5.81 -3.66
N GLY A 59 19.81 -5.24 -2.50
CA GLY A 59 20.57 -5.42 -1.27
C GLY A 59 21.98 -4.81 -1.27
N LYS A 60 22.31 -3.93 -2.23
CA LYS A 60 23.57 -3.18 -2.26
C LYS A 60 23.53 -2.00 -1.29
N LEU A 61 23.25 -2.27 -0.03
CA LEU A 61 23.43 -1.30 1.04
C LEU A 61 24.90 -1.30 1.46
N GLN A 62 25.49 -0.13 1.68
CA GLN A 62 26.84 0.05 2.22
C GLN A 62 26.76 0.52 3.67
N SER A 63 27.85 0.34 4.44
CA SER A 63 27.91 0.79 5.84
C SER A 63 27.81 2.31 5.99
N GLU A 64 28.11 3.05 4.92
CA GLU A 64 28.06 4.51 4.88
C GLU A 64 26.71 5.06 4.41
N ASP A 65 25.77 4.19 4.01
CA ASP A 65 24.43 4.62 3.61
C ASP A 65 23.65 5.11 4.83
N VAL A 66 23.15 6.34 4.75
CA VAL A 66 22.35 6.96 5.82
C VAL A 66 20.87 6.76 5.52
N VAL A 67 20.10 6.37 6.53
CA VAL A 67 18.62 6.32 6.50
C VAL A 67 18.08 7.38 7.45
N VAL A 68 17.25 8.29 6.94
CA VAL A 68 16.47 9.21 7.78
C VAL A 68 15.25 8.44 8.25
N VAL A 69 15.18 8.23 9.56
CA VAL A 69 14.06 7.60 10.25
C VAL A 69 12.91 8.62 10.36
N GLY A 70 11.66 8.18 10.18
CA GLY A 70 10.48 9.03 10.38
C GLY A 70 9.95 9.76 9.14
N GLN A 71 10.19 9.23 7.93
CA GLN A 71 9.69 9.84 6.70
C GLN A 71 8.22 9.48 6.36
N GLU A 72 7.31 9.71 7.30
CA GLU A 72 5.87 9.53 7.03
C GLU A 72 5.40 10.40 5.85
N GLU A 73 6.00 11.57 5.69
CA GLU A 73 5.76 12.46 4.56
C GLU A 73 6.21 11.88 3.23
N THR A 74 7.34 11.15 3.18
CA THR A 74 7.81 10.47 1.96
C THR A 74 6.83 9.37 1.53
N VAL A 75 6.34 8.58 2.47
CA VAL A 75 5.34 7.54 2.19
C VAL A 75 4.05 8.19 1.70
N THR A 76 3.61 9.27 2.34
CA THR A 76 2.44 10.06 1.92
C THR A 76 2.60 10.62 0.51
N ALA A 77 3.74 11.22 0.19
CA ALA A 77 4.03 11.77 -1.12
C ALA A 77 4.05 10.68 -2.21
N LEU A 78 4.60 9.50 -1.92
CA LEU A 78 4.57 8.37 -2.83
C LEU A 78 3.15 7.82 -3.03
N ILE A 79 2.31 7.81 -1.99
CA ILE A 79 0.88 7.45 -2.10
C ILE A 79 0.17 8.40 -3.07
N GLU A 80 0.33 9.71 -2.90
CA GLU A 80 -0.27 10.72 -3.78
C GLU A 80 0.21 10.58 -5.23
N GLU A 81 1.50 10.32 -5.41
CA GLU A 81 2.09 10.07 -6.70
C GLU A 81 1.59 8.78 -7.36
N CYS A 82 1.31 7.73 -6.58
CA CYS A 82 0.69 6.51 -7.07
C CYS A 82 -0.78 6.70 -7.43
N LYS A 83 -1.54 7.53 -6.70
CA LYS A 83 -2.95 7.85 -7.01
C LYS A 83 -3.09 8.49 -8.40
N LYS A 84 -2.13 9.32 -8.80
CA LYS A 84 -2.08 9.92 -10.15
C LYS A 84 -1.80 8.90 -11.26
N THR A 85 -1.09 7.82 -10.94
CA THR A 85 -0.62 6.84 -11.93
C THR A 85 -0.89 5.39 -11.50
N PRO A 86 -2.16 4.99 -11.30
CA PRO A 86 -2.52 3.74 -10.62
C PRO A 86 -2.01 2.48 -11.34
N LYS A 87 -1.92 2.52 -12.67
CA LYS A 87 -1.53 1.36 -13.51
C LYS A 87 -0.01 1.18 -13.63
N GLN A 88 0.80 2.13 -13.16
CA GLN A 88 2.25 2.04 -13.24
C GLN A 88 2.83 1.01 -12.28
N SER A 89 4.02 0.51 -12.61
CA SER A 89 4.78 -0.39 -11.72
C SER A 89 5.16 0.34 -10.43
N PHE A 90 4.79 -0.24 -9.29
CA PHE A 90 5.17 0.28 -7.99
C PHE A 90 6.69 0.28 -7.79
N ALA A 91 7.36 -0.82 -8.17
CA ALA A 91 8.82 -0.92 -8.09
C ALA A 91 9.53 0.21 -8.86
N LYS A 92 9.08 0.49 -10.09
CA LYS A 92 9.62 1.60 -10.90
C LYS A 92 9.32 2.96 -10.27
N LYS A 93 8.13 3.12 -9.68
CA LYS A 93 7.73 4.36 -9.01
C LYS A 93 8.61 4.61 -7.78
N VAL A 94 8.79 3.63 -6.90
CA VAL A 94 9.71 3.68 -5.75
C VAL A 94 11.12 4.00 -6.22
N LYS A 95 11.65 3.24 -7.20
CA LYS A 95 12.99 3.50 -7.74
C LYS A 95 13.13 4.92 -8.25
N SER A 96 12.17 5.41 -9.01
CA SER A 96 12.17 6.78 -9.54
C SER A 96 12.10 7.80 -8.40
N PHE A 97 11.23 7.58 -7.42
CA PHE A 97 11.08 8.44 -6.25
C PHE A 97 12.39 8.57 -5.46
N PHE A 98 13.11 7.45 -5.25
CA PHE A 98 14.40 7.39 -4.56
C PHE A 98 15.63 7.56 -5.48
N ALA A 99 15.48 7.65 -6.81
CA ALA A 99 16.58 7.92 -7.75
C ALA A 99 16.59 9.36 -8.26
N HIS A 100 15.41 9.96 -8.48
CA HIS A 100 15.27 11.42 -8.55
C HIS A 100 15.41 12.03 -7.16
N ALA A 101 15.47 11.18 -6.13
CA ALA A 101 16.10 11.50 -4.89
C ALA A 101 17.62 11.75 -5.03
N LYS A 102 18.01 12.86 -5.67
CA LYS A 102 18.78 13.87 -4.92
C LYS A 102 17.89 14.58 -3.89
N ALA A 103 16.59 14.28 -3.89
CA ALA A 103 15.79 14.28 -2.68
C ALA A 103 16.59 13.61 -1.54
N PRO A 104 16.65 14.26 -0.41
CA PRO A 104 17.55 13.86 0.64
C PRO A 104 16.99 12.70 1.41
N ILE A 105 17.81 11.69 1.50
CA ILE A 105 18.22 11.33 2.85
C ILE A 105 19.50 12.10 3.24
N SER A 106 20.24 12.65 2.24
CA SER A 106 21.54 13.31 2.42
C SER A 106 21.67 14.80 2.04
N LYS A 107 20.66 15.47 1.47
CA LYS A 107 20.69 16.90 1.07
C LYS A 107 19.58 17.89 1.55
N THR A 108 18.70 17.59 2.53
CA THR A 108 17.63 18.53 2.99
C THR A 108 18.01 19.15 4.33
N TYR A 109 19.22 18.86 4.81
CA TYR A 109 19.85 19.54 5.94
C TYR A 109 21.22 20.09 5.54
N ALA A 110 21.32 20.69 4.35
CA ALA A 110 22.26 21.78 4.19
C ALA A 110 21.57 23.03 4.75
N HIS A 111 21.89 23.37 6.00
CA HIS A 111 21.69 24.72 6.49
C HIS A 111 22.64 25.63 5.70
N GLU A 112 22.06 26.47 4.83
CA GLU A 112 22.54 27.84 4.68
C GLU A 112 21.62 28.74 5.52
#